data_AF-A0A7V1RFC3-F1
#
_entry.id   AF-A0A7V1RFC3-F1
#
_cell.length_a   1.000
_cell.length_b   1.000
_cell.length_c   1.000
_cell.angle_alpha   90.00
_cell.angle_beta   90.00
_cell.angle_gamma   90.00
#
_symmetry.space_group_name_H-M   'P 1'
#
loop_
_entity.id
_entity.type
_entity.pdbx_description
1 polymer ?
#
loop_
_entity_poly.entity_id
_entity_poly.type
_entity_poly.pdbx_seq_one_letter_code
_entity_poly.pdbx_strand_id
1 'polypeptide(L)'
;MGDSLAGSLVRGAAAAMAAAVALAGAAPPESGRVPTMARLERERLARAEADAAAQAAHRRPVPVRLGLNDYRCVMHAHSDLSHDSRGTSAEIAAAAREAGVEAVFLTNHPQDRLDVVERGPRGRIGGVLFVPGAETRGFLAFPGDGRLPGPGLSDREFAQAVRRSGGLVFAAHPEERADWDVPALNGMEVYNTHADFQEEAELLKGLRPRDSQGWARLFGLLEAFRLHPQAAFAALADRPAENLRRYDLQCAVGPFTAVAANDSHQNTGFVVRGGADGRLVVEDPLGERLGELDPAHTPAARLLFGEPAPGREALRRVLDPYVVSFRHVSTHVLADAAAERSLRRALALGRTYVAFDWMGDPSGTVFRAFRGRESHPPGARVRGGGGLRLQAALPLPARVRILRDGAVVEEREAALVEAPGDSPGVYRMEADLRIGGEWRPWILTGAIRVATPRPAASHRPRGGSTTVSTTSARVRLTTSSGL
;
A
#
# COMPACT_ATOMS: atom_id res chain seq x y z
N MET A 1 -42.28 15.95 5.51
CA MET A 1 -41.86 14.54 5.50
C MET A 1 -40.47 14.47 4.85
N GLY A 2 -39.43 14.66 5.64
CA GLY A 2 -38.58 13.56 6.09
C GLY A 2 -37.68 12.81 5.09
N ASP A 3 -37.21 13.40 4.00
CA ASP A 3 -36.04 12.86 3.30
C ASP A 3 -34.78 13.46 3.93
N SER A 4 -34.10 12.64 4.73
CA SER A 4 -32.94 13.06 5.50
C SER A 4 -31.72 13.31 4.60
N LEU A 5 -30.92 14.31 4.97
CA LEU A 5 -29.54 14.58 4.51
C LEU A 5 -28.65 13.32 4.41
N ALA A 6 -29.03 12.19 5.03
CA ALA A 6 -28.32 10.92 4.98
C ALA A 6 -28.31 10.24 3.59
N GLY A 7 -29.20 10.60 2.66
CA GLY A 7 -29.25 9.98 1.33
C GLY A 7 -28.30 10.59 0.29
N SER A 8 -27.93 11.87 0.44
CA SER A 8 -27.08 12.58 -0.54
C SER A 8 -25.60 12.45 -0.22
N LEU A 9 -25.23 12.48 1.07
CA LEU A 9 -23.87 12.21 1.55
C LEU A 9 -23.33 10.81 1.18
N VAL A 10 -24.23 9.90 0.80
CA VAL A 10 -23.88 8.61 0.26
C VAL A 10 -23.48 8.76 -1.21
N ARG A 11 -24.04 9.64 -2.04
CA ARG A 11 -23.79 9.59 -3.50
C ARG A 11 -22.41 10.11 -3.95
N GLY A 12 -21.81 11.09 -3.27
CA GLY A 12 -20.44 11.55 -3.58
C GLY A 12 -19.32 10.59 -3.19
N ALA A 13 -19.56 9.70 -2.22
CA ALA A 13 -18.61 8.67 -1.76
C ALA A 13 -19.09 7.23 -2.02
N ALA A 14 -20.31 7.04 -2.51
CA ALA A 14 -20.94 5.74 -2.80
C ALA A 14 -21.42 5.61 -4.25
N ALA A 15 -21.01 6.50 -5.16
CA ALA A 15 -21.11 6.22 -6.59
C ALA A 15 -20.24 5.02 -7.02
N ALA A 16 -19.32 4.54 -6.17
CA ALA A 16 -18.60 3.28 -6.33
C ALA A 16 -19.16 2.10 -5.50
N MET A 17 -20.16 2.31 -4.63
CA MET A 17 -20.46 1.40 -3.52
C MET A 17 -21.87 0.79 -3.59
N ALA A 18 -22.13 0.03 -4.66
CA ALA A 18 -23.33 -0.80 -4.76
C ALA A 18 -23.06 -2.16 -5.43
N ALA A 19 -22.33 -3.05 -4.75
CA ALA A 19 -22.65 -4.47 -4.64
C ALA A 19 -21.70 -5.21 -3.69
N ALA A 20 -22.28 -6.07 -2.84
CA ALA A 20 -21.65 -7.17 -2.09
C ALA A 20 -20.93 -6.85 -0.76
N VAL A 21 -21.72 -6.53 0.28
CA VAL A 21 -21.39 -6.96 1.65
C VAL A 21 -22.39 -8.03 2.08
N ALA A 22 -21.97 -9.28 1.99
CA ALA A 22 -22.44 -10.34 2.87
C ALA A 22 -21.39 -11.46 2.94
N LEU A 23 -20.77 -11.57 4.12
CA LEU A 23 -20.12 -12.75 4.69
C LEU A 23 -18.72 -13.11 4.17
N ALA A 24 -17.72 -12.38 4.67
CA ALA A 24 -16.42 -12.96 5.03
C ALA A 24 -16.12 -12.60 6.48
N GLY A 25 -15.86 -13.61 7.32
CA GLY A 25 -15.59 -13.42 8.74
C GLY A 25 -14.32 -12.61 8.95
N ALA A 26 -14.47 -11.39 9.48
CA ALA A 26 -13.35 -10.56 9.89
C ALA A 26 -12.52 -11.28 10.96
N ALA A 27 -11.20 -11.23 10.82
CA ALA A 27 -10.29 -11.65 11.88
C ALA A 27 -10.55 -10.83 13.15
N PRO A 28 -10.42 -11.41 14.36
CA PRO A 28 -10.60 -10.66 15.59
C PRO A 28 -9.59 -9.50 15.67
N PRO A 29 -9.97 -8.34 16.24
CA PRO A 29 -9.09 -7.18 16.34
C PRO A 29 -7.84 -7.52 17.16
N GLU A 30 -6.68 -6.97 16.76
CA GLU A 30 -5.43 -7.09 17.52
C GLU A 30 -5.63 -6.55 18.95
N SER A 31 -5.23 -7.32 19.96
CA SER A 31 -5.26 -6.86 21.36
C SER A 31 -4.34 -5.65 21.53
N GLY A 32 -4.89 -4.54 22.03
CA GLY A 32 -4.14 -3.29 22.25
C GLY A 32 -4.26 -2.23 21.15
N ARG A 33 -5.14 -2.39 20.15
CA ARG A 33 -5.50 -1.33 19.19
C ARG A 33 -6.04 -0.09 19.91
N VAL A 34 -5.42 1.08 19.67
CA VAL A 34 -5.97 2.36 20.11
C VAL A 34 -7.04 2.81 19.10
N PRO A 35 -8.29 3.08 19.51
CA PRO A 35 -9.32 3.54 18.59
C PRO A 35 -8.95 4.87 17.91
N THR A 36 -9.36 5.06 16.66
CA THR A 36 -9.08 6.28 15.88
C THR A 36 -9.52 7.56 16.58
N MET A 37 -10.70 7.58 17.20
CA MET A 37 -11.15 8.75 17.97
C MET A 37 -10.25 9.08 19.16
N ALA A 38 -9.63 8.07 19.78
CA ALA A 38 -8.64 8.30 20.83
C ALA A 38 -7.32 8.82 20.21
N ARG A 39 -6.86 8.28 19.06
CA ARG A 39 -5.68 8.80 18.35
C ARG A 39 -5.83 10.28 17.95
N LEU A 40 -7.06 10.73 17.69
CA LEU A 40 -7.41 12.11 17.34
C LEU A 40 -7.47 13.06 18.55
N GLU A 41 -7.27 12.57 19.78
CA GLU A 41 -7.11 13.43 20.95
C GLU A 41 -5.86 14.31 20.82
N ARG A 42 -6.00 15.60 21.14
CA ARG A 42 -4.94 16.62 20.96
C ARG A 42 -3.60 16.21 21.57
N GLU A 43 -3.60 15.68 22.79
CA GLU A 43 -2.38 15.27 23.48
C GLU A 43 -1.68 14.11 22.78
N ARG A 44 -2.44 13.17 22.22
CA ARG A 44 -1.90 12.03 21.47
C ARG A 44 -1.36 12.43 20.12
N LEU A 45 -2.04 13.35 19.42
CA LEU A 45 -1.55 13.94 18.18
C LEU A 45 -0.22 14.67 18.39
N ALA A 46 -0.17 15.57 19.38
CA ALA A 46 1.06 16.29 19.74
C ALA A 46 2.19 15.33 20.13
N ARG A 47 1.87 14.25 20.86
CA ARG A 47 2.84 13.22 21.21
C ARG A 47 3.33 12.45 19.98
N ALA A 48 2.44 12.08 19.06
CA ALA A 48 2.79 11.36 17.83
C ALA A 48 3.75 12.18 16.95
N GLU A 49 3.50 13.49 16.82
CA GLU A 49 4.40 14.40 16.09
C GLU A 49 5.76 14.55 16.78
N ALA A 50 5.77 14.68 18.12
CA ALA A 50 7.01 14.73 18.89
C ALA A 50 7.83 13.43 18.75
N ASP A 51 7.16 12.27 18.80
CA ASP A 51 7.82 10.98 18.60
C ASP A 51 8.38 10.88 17.16
N ALA A 52 7.63 11.25 16.13
CA ALA A 52 8.09 11.26 14.74
C ALA A 52 9.28 12.21 14.51
N ALA A 53 9.25 13.40 15.10
CA ALA A 53 10.37 14.35 15.07
C ALA A 53 11.61 13.77 15.78
N ALA A 54 11.42 13.07 16.90
CA ALA A 54 12.50 12.38 17.59
C ALA A 54 13.09 11.26 16.71
N GLN A 55 12.26 10.48 16.01
CA GLN A 55 12.76 9.46 15.07
C GLN A 55 13.63 10.11 13.98
N ALA A 56 13.19 11.21 13.37
CA ALA A 56 13.97 11.92 12.36
C ALA A 56 15.37 12.33 12.87
N ALA A 57 15.49 12.79 14.11
CA ALA A 57 16.77 13.17 14.72
C ALA A 57 17.72 11.97 15.00
N HIS A 58 17.16 10.78 15.21
CA HIS A 58 17.93 9.57 15.53
C HIS A 58 18.28 8.72 14.30
N ARG A 59 17.82 9.11 13.11
CA ARG A 59 18.10 8.40 11.87
C ARG A 59 19.60 8.23 11.65
N ARG A 60 20.00 7.04 11.21
CA ARG A 60 21.38 6.68 10.88
C ARG A 60 21.49 6.10 9.47
N PRO A 61 22.63 6.29 8.78
CA PRO A 61 22.88 5.61 7.52
C PRO A 61 22.86 4.08 7.70
N VAL A 62 22.21 3.37 6.79
CA VAL A 62 22.17 1.91 6.81
C VAL A 62 23.52 1.36 6.33
N PRO A 63 24.24 0.54 7.13
CA PRO A 63 25.59 0.09 6.79
C PRO A 63 25.62 -1.01 5.72
N VAL A 64 24.45 -1.58 5.40
CA VAL A 64 24.29 -2.67 4.44
C VAL A 64 23.87 -2.09 3.09
N ARG A 65 24.48 -2.59 2.00
CA ARG A 65 24.11 -2.22 0.63
C ARG A 65 23.50 -3.40 -0.13
N LEU A 66 22.39 -3.15 -0.81
CA LEU A 66 21.74 -4.08 -1.74
C LEU A 66 22.32 -4.02 -3.16
N GLY A 67 23.03 -2.94 -3.51
CA GLY A 67 23.42 -2.67 -4.89
C GLY A 67 22.28 -2.17 -5.78
N LEU A 68 21.17 -1.75 -5.16
CA LEU A 68 20.03 -1.09 -5.79
C LEU A 68 19.83 0.27 -5.12
N ASN A 69 19.27 1.23 -5.86
CA ASN A 69 18.83 2.50 -5.30
C ASN A 69 17.38 2.37 -4.81
N ASP A 70 17.04 3.21 -3.84
CA ASP A 70 15.73 3.28 -3.23
C ASP A 70 15.00 4.51 -3.77
N TYR A 71 13.88 4.28 -4.48
CA TYR A 71 13.08 5.33 -5.08
C TYR A 71 11.71 5.39 -4.43
N ARG A 72 11.40 6.49 -3.75
CA ARG A 72 10.08 6.70 -3.15
C ARG A 72 9.05 7.01 -4.23
N CYS A 73 8.03 6.17 -4.34
CA CYS A 73 6.98 6.25 -5.36
C CYS A 73 5.58 6.27 -4.73
N VAL A 74 4.70 7.07 -5.32
CA VAL A 74 3.24 6.99 -5.10
C VAL A 74 2.64 6.14 -6.22
N MET A 75 1.91 5.09 -5.86
CA MET A 75 1.40 4.09 -6.81
C MET A 75 -0.09 4.22 -7.14
N HIS A 76 -0.81 5.05 -6.40
CA HIS A 76 -2.24 5.28 -6.55
C HIS A 76 -2.54 6.75 -6.23
N ALA A 77 -2.81 7.54 -7.27
CA ALA A 77 -3.16 8.95 -7.13
C ALA A 77 -3.94 9.43 -8.37
N HIS A 78 -4.85 10.36 -8.12
CA HIS A 78 -5.76 10.92 -9.11
C HIS A 78 -5.46 12.39 -9.33
N SER A 79 -5.86 12.90 -10.50
CA SER A 79 -5.65 14.27 -10.96
C SER A 79 -6.95 14.82 -11.57
N ASP A 80 -6.91 16.05 -12.07
CA ASP A 80 -7.99 16.69 -12.84
C ASP A 80 -8.45 15.93 -14.09
N LEU A 81 -7.73 14.88 -14.50
CA LEU A 81 -8.18 13.91 -15.51
C LEU A 81 -9.15 12.86 -14.97
N SER A 82 -9.33 12.77 -13.65
CA SER A 82 -10.36 11.96 -12.99
C SER A 82 -11.55 12.86 -12.61
N HIS A 83 -12.75 12.27 -12.57
CA HIS A 83 -13.99 13.01 -12.30
C HIS A 83 -14.09 13.53 -10.84
N ASP A 84 -13.39 12.86 -9.94
CA ASP A 84 -13.39 13.00 -8.48
C ASP A 84 -12.14 13.70 -7.94
N SER A 85 -11.32 14.31 -8.79
CA SER A 85 -10.24 15.19 -8.37
C SER A 85 -10.27 16.51 -9.15
N ARG A 86 -9.64 17.53 -8.56
CA ARG A 86 -9.37 18.84 -9.20
C ARG A 86 -7.87 19.14 -9.25
N GLY A 87 -7.04 18.22 -8.75
CA GLY A 87 -5.61 18.43 -8.62
C GLY A 87 -4.90 18.40 -9.95
N THR A 88 -4.24 19.48 -10.30
CA THR A 88 -3.43 19.56 -11.52
C THR A 88 -2.13 18.76 -11.37
N SER A 89 -1.54 18.34 -12.49
CA SER A 89 -0.22 17.67 -12.46
C SER A 89 0.89 18.55 -11.83
N ALA A 90 0.76 19.87 -11.92
CA ALA A 90 1.69 20.81 -11.30
C ALA A 90 1.58 20.82 -9.77
N GLU A 91 0.36 20.81 -9.23
CA GLU A 91 0.12 20.70 -7.78
C GLU A 91 0.59 19.35 -7.24
N ILE A 92 0.29 18.26 -7.96
CA ILE A 92 0.78 16.91 -7.62
C ILE A 92 2.31 16.89 -7.60
N ALA A 93 2.97 17.46 -8.61
CA ALA A 93 4.44 17.52 -8.66
C ALA A 93 5.02 18.34 -7.50
N ALA A 94 4.40 19.46 -7.14
CA ALA A 94 4.83 20.29 -6.02
C ALA A 94 4.71 19.54 -4.69
N ALA A 95 3.58 18.88 -4.45
CA ALA A 95 3.35 18.05 -3.27
C ALA A 95 4.31 16.86 -3.20
N ALA A 96 4.51 16.15 -4.32
CA ALA A 96 5.45 15.04 -4.41
C ALA A 96 6.88 15.48 -4.05
N ARG A 97 7.35 16.60 -4.60
CA ARG A 97 8.67 17.15 -4.25
C ARG A 97 8.78 17.51 -2.78
N GLU A 98 7.76 18.13 -2.20
CA GLU A 98 7.75 18.48 -0.77
C GLU A 98 7.72 17.24 0.14
N ALA A 99 7.11 16.15 -0.33
CA ALA A 99 7.10 14.85 0.34
C ALA A 99 8.35 14.01 0.06
N GLY A 100 9.26 14.43 -0.83
CA GLY A 100 10.42 13.62 -1.24
C GLY A 100 10.07 12.43 -2.13
N VAL A 101 8.91 12.45 -2.78
CA VAL A 101 8.48 11.46 -3.78
C VAL A 101 9.18 11.73 -5.10
N GLU A 102 9.78 10.70 -5.69
CA GLU A 102 10.56 10.82 -6.93
C GLU A 102 9.76 10.41 -8.17
N ALA A 103 8.74 9.56 -7.99
CA ALA A 103 7.83 9.17 -9.06
C ALA A 103 6.38 9.05 -8.58
N VAL A 104 5.44 9.49 -9.42
CA VAL A 104 4.00 9.34 -9.23
C VAL A 104 3.45 8.52 -10.38
N PHE A 105 2.85 7.39 -10.04
CA PHE A 105 2.08 6.56 -10.95
C PHE A 105 0.62 6.96 -10.80
N LEU A 106 0.11 7.71 -11.78
CA LEU A 106 -1.28 8.18 -11.77
C LEU A 106 -2.23 7.08 -12.17
N THR A 107 -3.42 7.07 -11.57
CA THR A 107 -4.42 6.02 -11.73
C THR A 107 -5.82 6.62 -11.92
N ASN A 108 -5.93 7.72 -12.68
CA ASN A 108 -7.21 8.37 -12.95
C ASN A 108 -8.29 7.38 -13.42
N HIS A 109 -9.54 7.61 -13.04
CA HIS A 109 -10.66 6.80 -13.53
C HIS A 109 -10.90 7.03 -15.03
N PRO A 110 -11.10 5.95 -15.82
CA PRO A 110 -11.46 6.06 -17.24
C PRO A 110 -12.70 6.92 -17.46
N GLN A 111 -12.74 7.65 -18.59
CA GLN A 111 -13.89 8.45 -18.99
C GLN A 111 -14.37 8.04 -20.40
N ASP A 112 -15.66 8.19 -20.67
CA ASP A 112 -16.32 7.73 -21.90
C ASP A 112 -15.66 8.20 -23.22
N ARG A 113 -15.01 9.37 -23.19
CA ARG A 113 -14.46 10.02 -24.40
C ARG A 113 -12.95 10.28 -24.32
N LEU A 114 -12.29 9.77 -23.29
CA LEU A 114 -10.89 10.10 -23.00
C LEU A 114 -10.15 8.87 -22.46
N ASP A 115 -9.12 8.42 -23.19
CA ASP A 115 -8.14 7.50 -22.63
C ASP A 115 -7.19 8.29 -21.72
N VAL A 116 -7.38 8.13 -20.41
CA VAL A 116 -6.60 8.81 -19.36
C VAL A 116 -5.14 8.37 -19.32
N VAL A 117 -4.79 7.20 -19.87
CA VAL A 117 -3.40 6.73 -19.98
C VAL A 117 -2.70 7.41 -21.14
N GLU A 118 -3.37 7.51 -22.29
CA GLU A 118 -2.85 8.20 -23.47
C GLU A 118 -2.68 9.70 -23.22
N ARG A 119 -3.61 10.30 -22.47
CA ARG A 119 -3.67 11.75 -22.24
C ARG A 119 -2.98 12.18 -20.94
N GLY A 120 -2.71 11.24 -20.04
CA GLY A 120 -2.06 11.50 -18.76
C GLY A 120 -0.64 12.04 -18.92
N PRO A 121 -0.16 12.83 -17.96
CA PRO A 121 1.21 13.35 -17.97
C PRO A 121 2.22 12.19 -17.93
N ARG A 122 3.25 12.27 -18.77
CA ARG A 122 4.34 11.30 -18.83
C ARG A 122 5.68 12.02 -18.84
N GLY A 123 6.65 11.51 -18.10
CA GLY A 123 7.98 12.11 -17.98
C GLY A 123 8.09 13.03 -16.77
N ARG A 124 9.10 13.92 -16.75
CA ARG A 124 9.38 14.72 -15.56
C ARG A 124 8.58 16.03 -15.53
N ILE A 125 7.87 16.27 -14.44
CA ILE A 125 7.18 17.53 -14.12
C ILE A 125 7.67 17.96 -12.74
N GLY A 126 8.20 19.18 -12.61
CA GLY A 126 8.72 19.67 -11.32
C GLY A 126 9.85 18.82 -10.72
N GLY A 127 10.55 18.03 -11.54
CA GLY A 127 11.59 17.10 -11.10
C GLY A 127 11.09 15.70 -10.74
N VAL A 128 9.78 15.49 -10.65
CA VAL A 128 9.13 14.21 -10.31
C VAL A 128 8.77 13.45 -11.59
N LEU A 129 9.00 12.15 -11.65
CA LEU A 129 8.63 11.31 -12.80
C LEU A 129 7.14 10.93 -12.74
N PHE A 130 6.39 11.26 -13.78
CA PHE A 130 4.99 10.87 -13.93
C PHE A 130 4.87 9.66 -14.87
N VAL A 131 4.10 8.68 -14.42
CA VAL A 131 3.75 7.47 -15.18
C VAL A 131 2.24 7.36 -15.24
N PRO A 132 1.61 7.53 -16.42
CA PRO A 132 0.16 7.47 -16.52
C PRO A 132 -0.31 6.01 -16.51
N GLY A 133 -1.42 5.79 -15.82
CA GLY A 133 -2.17 4.56 -15.68
C GLY A 133 -3.64 4.88 -15.44
N ALA A 134 -4.42 3.87 -15.06
CA ALA A 134 -5.83 4.04 -14.72
C ALA A 134 -6.23 3.09 -13.60
N GLU A 135 -7.11 3.56 -12.73
CA GLU A 135 -7.86 2.73 -11.82
C GLU A 135 -9.16 2.29 -12.48
N THR A 136 -9.28 0.99 -12.75
CA THR A 136 -10.46 0.45 -13.41
C THR A 136 -10.68 -1.00 -13.04
N ARG A 137 -11.94 -1.40 -12.87
CA ARG A 137 -12.33 -2.80 -12.63
C ARG A 137 -11.64 -3.40 -11.39
N GLY A 138 -11.43 -2.58 -10.35
CA GLY A 138 -10.67 -2.98 -9.15
C GLY A 138 -9.19 -3.27 -9.42
N PHE A 139 -8.59 -2.62 -10.41
CA PHE A 139 -7.17 -2.71 -10.74
C PHE A 139 -6.51 -1.35 -10.88
N LEU A 140 -5.24 -1.26 -10.49
CA LEU A 140 -4.31 -0.25 -10.97
C LEU A 140 -3.61 -0.77 -12.22
N ALA A 141 -3.95 -0.22 -13.38
CA ALA A 141 -3.44 -0.65 -14.67
C ALA A 141 -2.48 0.36 -15.28
N PHE A 142 -1.29 -0.10 -15.67
CA PHE A 142 -0.26 0.68 -16.34
C PHE A 142 0.17 0.00 -17.65
N PRO A 143 -0.63 0.10 -18.74
CA PRO A 143 -0.31 -0.49 -20.03
C PRO A 143 1.06 -0.06 -20.57
N GLY A 144 1.80 -0.99 -21.17
CA GLY A 144 3.16 -0.72 -21.68
C GLY A 144 3.18 -0.03 -23.04
N ASP A 145 2.10 -0.12 -23.80
CA ASP A 145 1.82 0.57 -25.06
C ASP A 145 1.11 1.91 -24.88
N GLY A 146 0.85 2.31 -23.63
CA GLY A 146 0.30 3.64 -23.29
C GLY A 146 -1.19 3.81 -23.57
N ARG A 147 -1.95 2.72 -23.74
CA ARG A 147 -3.39 2.75 -23.98
C ARG A 147 -4.10 1.67 -23.18
N LEU A 148 -5.31 1.95 -22.69
CA LEU A 148 -6.08 0.93 -22.00
C LEU A 148 -6.55 -0.16 -22.98
N PRO A 149 -6.58 -1.43 -22.54
CA PRO A 149 -7.28 -2.46 -23.29
C PRO A 149 -8.74 -2.05 -23.56
N GLY A 150 -9.26 -2.44 -24.72
CA GLY A 150 -10.62 -2.13 -25.13
C GLY A 150 -11.69 -2.74 -24.19
N PRO A 151 -12.95 -2.27 -24.32
CA PRO A 151 -14.06 -2.75 -23.50
C PRO A 151 -14.43 -4.21 -23.81
N GLY A 152 -15.26 -4.81 -22.96
CA GLY A 152 -15.83 -6.15 -23.16
C GLY A 152 -14.95 -7.33 -22.73
N LEU A 153 -13.79 -7.05 -22.12
CA LEU A 153 -12.90 -8.09 -21.58
C LEU A 153 -13.31 -8.50 -20.16
N SER A 154 -13.18 -9.79 -19.84
CA SER A 154 -13.19 -10.26 -18.46
C SER A 154 -11.95 -9.77 -17.68
N ASP A 155 -11.98 -9.87 -16.35
CA ASP A 155 -10.87 -9.45 -15.46
C ASP A 155 -9.54 -10.09 -15.84
N ARG A 156 -9.61 -11.40 -16.09
CA ARG A 156 -8.45 -12.17 -16.51
C ARG A 156 -7.94 -11.75 -17.88
N GLU A 157 -8.83 -11.54 -18.85
CA GLU A 157 -8.43 -11.14 -20.20
C GLU A 157 -7.85 -9.73 -20.22
N PHE A 158 -8.43 -8.82 -19.44
CA PHE A 158 -7.94 -7.47 -19.24
C PHE A 158 -6.53 -7.48 -18.63
N ALA A 159 -6.35 -8.16 -17.49
CA ALA A 159 -5.04 -8.28 -16.84
C ALA A 159 -4.01 -8.88 -17.81
N GLN A 160 -4.36 -9.95 -18.52
CA GLN A 160 -3.46 -10.54 -19.51
C GLN A 160 -3.15 -9.59 -20.68
N ALA A 161 -4.10 -8.78 -21.14
CA ALA A 161 -3.87 -7.79 -22.20
C ALA A 161 -2.85 -6.74 -21.75
N VAL A 162 -3.02 -6.19 -20.54
CA VAL A 162 -2.04 -5.25 -19.94
C VAL A 162 -0.66 -5.90 -19.82
N ARG A 163 -0.59 -7.16 -19.37
CA ARG A 163 0.69 -7.89 -19.24
C ARG A 163 1.34 -8.16 -20.60
N ARG A 164 0.56 -8.48 -21.64
CA ARG A 164 1.05 -8.72 -23.01
C ARG A 164 1.64 -7.45 -23.64
N SER A 165 1.14 -6.26 -23.30
CA SER A 165 1.76 -5.00 -23.74
C SER A 165 3.03 -4.63 -22.98
N GLY A 166 3.50 -5.49 -22.07
CA GLY A 166 4.63 -5.20 -21.18
C GLY A 166 4.27 -4.30 -20.00
N GLY A 167 2.96 -4.10 -19.76
CA GLY A 167 2.44 -3.28 -18.68
C GLY A 167 2.44 -3.97 -17.31
N LEU A 168 1.96 -3.20 -16.33
CA LEU A 168 1.76 -3.65 -14.96
C LEU A 168 0.28 -3.59 -14.60
N VAL A 169 -0.20 -4.55 -13.82
CA VAL A 169 -1.57 -4.56 -13.31
C VAL A 169 -1.57 -5.07 -11.87
N PHE A 170 -2.17 -4.32 -10.97
CA PHE A 170 -2.24 -4.64 -9.54
C PHE A 170 -3.70 -4.69 -9.09
N ALA A 171 -4.05 -5.57 -8.15
CA ALA A 171 -5.35 -5.49 -7.49
C ALA A 171 -5.42 -4.20 -6.65
N ALA A 172 -6.45 -3.39 -6.90
CA ALA A 172 -6.81 -2.23 -6.10
C ALA A 172 -7.96 -2.61 -5.16
N HIS A 173 -8.02 -1.96 -4.00
CA HIS A 173 -9.07 -2.14 -2.98
C HIS A 173 -9.43 -3.62 -2.76
N PRO A 174 -8.45 -4.50 -2.49
CA PRO A 174 -8.71 -5.93 -2.38
C PRO A 174 -9.78 -6.25 -1.33
N GLU A 175 -9.94 -5.44 -0.30
CA GLU A 175 -11.01 -5.53 0.72
C GLU A 175 -12.42 -5.51 0.14
N GLU A 176 -12.64 -4.79 -0.97
CA GLU A 176 -13.93 -4.69 -1.66
C GLU A 176 -14.15 -5.83 -2.66
N ARG A 177 -13.14 -6.67 -2.88
CA ARG A 177 -13.17 -7.74 -3.89
C ARG A 177 -13.20 -9.14 -3.30
N ALA A 178 -14.21 -9.91 -3.72
CA ALA A 178 -14.23 -11.34 -3.47
C ALA A 178 -13.21 -12.12 -4.33
N ASP A 179 -12.89 -11.62 -5.53
CA ASP A 179 -12.08 -12.27 -6.56
C ASP A 179 -10.67 -11.66 -6.71
N TRP A 180 -10.02 -11.33 -5.59
CA TRP A 180 -8.70 -10.68 -5.56
C TRP A 180 -7.55 -11.53 -6.19
N ASP A 181 -7.74 -12.85 -6.34
CA ASP A 181 -6.78 -13.77 -6.98
C ASP A 181 -7.01 -13.89 -8.50
N VAL A 182 -6.85 -12.77 -9.21
CA VAL A 182 -6.93 -12.78 -10.68
C VAL A 182 -5.60 -13.26 -11.27
N PRO A 183 -5.59 -14.28 -12.15
CA PRO A 183 -4.37 -14.71 -12.81
C PRO A 183 -3.73 -13.57 -13.63
N ALA A 184 -2.39 -13.54 -13.62
CA ALA A 184 -1.54 -12.57 -14.33
C ALA A 184 -1.35 -11.20 -13.67
N LEU A 185 -1.87 -10.97 -12.47
CA LEU A 185 -1.53 -9.78 -11.68
C LEU A 185 -0.03 -9.72 -11.34
N ASN A 186 0.50 -8.50 -11.29
CA ASN A 186 1.86 -8.21 -10.82
C ASN A 186 1.96 -8.13 -9.30
N GLY A 187 0.86 -7.85 -8.64
CA GLY A 187 0.82 -7.52 -7.22
C GLY A 187 -0.53 -7.01 -6.79
N MET A 188 -0.57 -6.46 -5.59
CA MET A 188 -1.76 -5.86 -4.99
C MET A 188 -1.38 -4.74 -4.04
N GLU A 189 -2.35 -3.89 -3.77
CA GLU A 189 -2.31 -3.00 -2.61
C GLU A 189 -2.27 -3.83 -1.33
N VAL A 190 -1.21 -3.68 -0.54
CA VAL A 190 -1.14 -4.28 0.80
C VAL A 190 -1.63 -3.31 1.88
N TYR A 191 -1.76 -2.04 1.55
CA TYR A 191 -2.33 -0.99 2.38
C TYR A 191 -3.05 0.00 1.47
N ASN A 192 -4.25 0.44 1.87
CA ASN A 192 -5.01 1.49 1.21
C ASN A 192 -5.68 2.39 2.27
N THR A 193 -5.52 3.70 2.15
CA THR A 193 -6.14 4.68 3.06
C THR A 193 -7.67 4.70 2.97
N HIS A 194 -8.25 4.39 1.81
CA HIS A 194 -9.69 4.28 1.63
C HIS A 194 -10.31 3.20 2.51
N ALA A 195 -9.66 2.04 2.62
CA ALA A 195 -10.11 0.94 3.47
C ALA A 195 -10.25 1.37 4.93
N ASP A 196 -9.20 2.01 5.47
CA ASP A 196 -9.23 2.53 6.84
C ASP A 196 -10.35 3.57 7.02
N PHE A 197 -10.53 4.47 6.05
CA PHE A 197 -11.58 5.49 6.14
C PHE A 197 -12.99 4.90 6.15
N GLN A 198 -13.25 3.83 5.36
CA GLN A 198 -14.55 3.15 5.35
C GLN A 198 -14.86 2.43 6.67
N GLU A 199 -13.85 1.89 7.36
CA GLU A 199 -14.04 1.17 8.62
C GLU A 199 -14.36 2.09 9.80
N GLU A 200 -14.10 3.40 9.69
CA GLU A 200 -14.19 4.36 10.78
C GLU A 200 -15.58 5.00 10.96
N ALA A 201 -16.58 4.14 11.25
CA ALA A 201 -17.98 4.55 11.44
C ALA A 201 -18.18 5.66 12.50
N GLU A 202 -17.37 5.69 13.56
CA GLU A 202 -17.46 6.74 14.60
C GLU A 202 -16.88 8.08 14.15
N LEU A 203 -15.81 8.07 13.34
CA LEU A 203 -15.29 9.29 12.71
C LEU A 203 -16.33 9.86 11.73
N LEU A 204 -16.92 9.01 10.89
CA LEU A 204 -17.97 9.39 9.95
C LEU A 204 -19.20 9.97 10.66
N LYS A 205 -19.58 9.43 11.83
CA LYS A 205 -20.61 10.03 12.69
C LYS A 205 -20.16 11.37 13.26
N GLY A 206 -18.89 11.49 13.70
CA GLY A 206 -18.31 12.73 14.21
C GLY A 206 -18.28 13.87 13.19
N LEU A 207 -18.19 13.54 11.90
CA LEU A 207 -18.29 14.49 10.79
C LEU A 207 -19.73 14.94 10.47
N ARG A 208 -20.75 14.34 11.10
CA ARG A 208 -22.19 14.58 10.85
C ARG A 208 -22.91 15.05 12.13
N PRO A 209 -22.75 16.31 12.55
CA PRO A 209 -23.33 16.81 13.79
C PRO A 209 -24.87 16.82 13.71
N ARG A 210 -25.54 16.31 14.75
CA ARG A 210 -27.02 16.31 14.89
C ARG A 210 -27.54 17.17 16.05
N ASP A 211 -26.65 17.55 16.95
CA ASP A 211 -26.92 18.32 18.16
C ASP A 211 -25.70 19.19 18.52
N SER A 212 -25.81 19.98 19.59
CA SER A 212 -24.73 20.86 20.06
C SER A 212 -23.46 20.10 20.44
N GLN A 213 -23.56 18.85 20.93
CA GLN A 213 -22.41 18.03 21.26
C GLN A 213 -21.69 17.53 20.00
N GLY A 214 -22.44 17.14 18.97
CA GLY A 214 -21.93 16.80 17.66
C GLY A 214 -21.17 17.96 17.03
N TRP A 215 -21.70 19.19 17.16
CA TRP A 215 -20.99 20.40 16.72
C TRP A 215 -19.66 20.60 17.44
N ALA A 216 -19.63 20.45 18.77
CA ALA A 216 -18.38 20.52 19.53
C ALA A 216 -17.36 19.45 19.11
N ARG A 217 -17.81 18.22 18.82
CA ARG A 217 -16.94 17.14 18.30
C ARG A 217 -16.40 17.46 16.92
N LEU A 218 -17.25 17.91 16.00
CA LEU A 218 -16.82 18.35 14.67
C LEU A 218 -15.74 19.42 14.81
N PHE A 219 -15.95 20.46 15.63
CA PHE A 219 -14.94 21.51 15.84
C PHE A 219 -13.63 20.99 16.43
N GLY A 220 -13.71 20.06 17.39
CA GLY A 220 -12.52 19.39 17.91
C GLY A 220 -11.74 18.65 16.81
N LEU A 221 -12.44 17.93 15.93
CA LEU A 221 -11.84 17.27 14.76
C LEU A 221 -11.24 18.29 13.79
N LEU A 222 -11.96 19.35 13.44
CA LEU A 222 -11.45 20.36 12.51
C LEU A 222 -10.19 21.03 13.04
N GLU A 223 -10.15 21.30 14.34
CA GLU A 223 -8.99 21.90 14.99
C GLU A 223 -7.82 20.91 15.09
N ALA A 224 -8.09 19.62 15.31
CA ALA A 224 -7.09 18.56 15.27
C ALA A 224 -6.43 18.46 13.89
N PHE A 225 -7.21 18.40 12.80
CA PHE A 225 -6.68 18.40 11.44
C PHE A 225 -5.99 19.71 11.05
N ARG A 226 -6.39 20.84 11.64
CA ARG A 226 -5.74 22.14 11.41
C ARG A 226 -4.38 22.22 12.09
N LEU A 227 -4.28 21.76 13.34
CA LEU A 227 -3.07 21.87 14.16
C LEU A 227 -2.07 20.74 13.88
N HIS A 228 -2.58 19.55 13.58
CA HIS A 228 -1.81 18.32 13.44
C HIS A 228 -2.19 17.56 12.16
N PRO A 229 -2.11 18.20 10.96
CA PRO A 229 -2.67 17.64 9.73
C PRO A 229 -2.12 16.24 9.41
N GLN A 230 -0.81 16.03 9.58
CA GLN A 230 -0.17 14.75 9.29
C GLN A 230 -0.57 13.66 10.29
N ALA A 231 -0.49 13.94 11.59
CA ALA A 231 -0.82 12.95 12.62
C ALA A 231 -2.32 12.64 12.66
N ALA A 232 -3.17 13.63 12.38
CA ALA A 232 -4.63 13.45 12.32
C ALA A 232 -5.04 12.60 11.12
N PHE A 233 -4.48 12.86 9.93
CA PHE A 233 -4.69 12.00 8.77
C PHE A 233 -4.20 10.58 9.03
N ALA A 234 -3.02 10.45 9.65
CA ALA A 234 -2.46 9.16 9.97
C ALA A 234 -3.20 8.42 11.09
N ALA A 235 -4.11 9.05 11.85
CA ALA A 235 -4.83 8.39 12.95
C ALA A 235 -5.66 7.18 12.47
N LEU A 236 -6.08 7.20 11.20
CA LEU A 236 -6.83 6.15 10.53
C LEU A 236 -6.03 4.86 10.35
N ALA A 237 -4.70 4.96 10.23
CA ALA A 237 -3.88 3.83 9.81
C ALA A 237 -3.79 2.73 10.86
N ASP A 238 -4.35 1.57 10.49
CA ASP A 238 -4.19 0.31 11.17
C ASP A 238 -3.33 -0.67 10.37
N ARG A 239 -2.96 -1.77 11.03
CA ARG A 239 -2.21 -2.84 10.38
C ARG A 239 -3.11 -3.53 9.36
N PRO A 240 -2.70 -3.62 8.09
CA PRO A 240 -3.52 -4.25 7.05
C PRO A 240 -3.35 -5.78 7.06
N ALA A 241 -3.72 -6.42 8.17
CA ALA A 241 -3.43 -7.84 8.43
C ALA A 241 -4.03 -8.78 7.37
N GLU A 242 -5.26 -8.53 6.93
CA GLU A 242 -5.94 -9.36 5.93
C GLU A 242 -5.31 -9.18 4.53
N ASN A 243 -4.97 -7.95 4.13
CA ASN A 243 -4.30 -7.72 2.86
C ASN A 243 -2.89 -8.33 2.83
N LEU A 244 -2.17 -8.28 3.95
CA LEU A 244 -0.88 -8.96 4.11
C LEU A 244 -1.03 -10.50 4.03
N ARG A 245 -2.09 -11.07 4.60
CA ARG A 245 -2.38 -12.51 4.48
C ARG A 245 -2.63 -12.90 3.02
N ARG A 246 -3.43 -12.12 2.29
CA ARG A 246 -3.69 -12.35 0.86
C ARG A 246 -2.41 -12.22 0.02
N TYR A 247 -1.58 -11.22 0.34
CA TYR A 247 -0.27 -11.04 -0.26
C TYR A 247 0.66 -12.25 -0.04
N ASP A 248 0.70 -12.78 1.19
CA ASP A 248 1.51 -13.96 1.53
C ASP A 248 1.08 -15.20 0.72
N LEU A 249 -0.23 -15.40 0.52
CA LEU A 249 -0.76 -16.48 -0.33
C LEU A 249 -0.29 -16.36 -1.78
N GLN A 250 -0.32 -15.15 -2.36
CA GLN A 250 0.13 -14.92 -3.74
C GLN A 250 1.64 -15.09 -3.90
N CYS A 251 2.40 -14.63 -2.91
CA CYS A 251 3.84 -14.81 -2.87
C CYS A 251 4.25 -16.27 -2.76
N ALA A 252 3.34 -17.20 -2.43
CA ALA A 252 3.57 -18.64 -2.50
C ALA A 252 3.41 -19.22 -3.92
N VAL A 253 2.78 -18.50 -4.85
CA VAL A 253 2.53 -18.94 -6.24
C VAL A 253 3.61 -18.44 -7.21
N GLY A 254 3.83 -17.13 -7.28
CA GLY A 254 4.86 -16.51 -8.13
C GLY A 254 5.53 -15.28 -7.52
N PRO A 255 6.34 -14.55 -8.29
CA PRO A 255 6.69 -13.17 -7.95
C PRO A 255 5.41 -12.33 -7.85
N PHE A 256 5.26 -11.62 -6.74
CA PHE A 256 4.09 -10.80 -6.47
C PHE A 256 4.50 -9.57 -5.65
N THR A 257 3.94 -8.41 -6.02
CA THR A 257 4.46 -7.12 -5.57
C THR A 257 3.49 -6.49 -4.57
N ALA A 258 4.04 -6.09 -3.43
CA ALA A 258 3.32 -5.26 -2.48
C ALA A 258 3.46 -3.80 -2.92
N VAL A 259 2.33 -3.10 -3.10
CA VAL A 259 2.28 -1.66 -3.30
C VAL A 259 1.42 -1.01 -2.21
N ALA A 260 1.71 0.25 -1.92
CA ALA A 260 0.86 1.10 -1.11
C ALA A 260 -0.07 1.90 -2.01
N ALA A 261 -1.32 2.06 -1.58
CA ALA A 261 -2.25 3.00 -2.17
C ALA A 261 -2.53 4.13 -1.19
N ASN A 262 -2.19 5.33 -1.64
CA ASN A 262 -2.57 6.58 -1.00
C ASN A 262 -4.01 6.97 -1.34
N ASP A 263 -4.45 6.50 -2.51
CA ASP A 263 -5.71 6.85 -3.14
C ASP A 263 -5.98 8.37 -3.10
N SER A 264 -4.94 9.14 -3.47
CA SER A 264 -4.94 10.59 -3.25
C SER A 264 -5.78 11.30 -4.29
N HIS A 265 -6.78 12.04 -3.84
CA HIS A 265 -7.67 12.83 -4.71
C HIS A 265 -7.66 14.33 -4.38
N GLN A 266 -7.31 14.70 -3.14
CA GLN A 266 -7.51 16.04 -2.60
C GLN A 266 -8.99 16.45 -2.62
N ASN A 267 -9.87 15.50 -2.33
CA ASN A 267 -11.32 15.66 -2.42
C ASN A 267 -12.05 15.40 -1.10
N THR A 268 -11.33 15.06 -0.03
CA THR A 268 -11.93 14.78 1.28
C THR A 268 -11.86 16.02 2.15
N GLY A 269 -13.02 16.55 2.56
CA GLY A 269 -13.07 17.71 3.43
C GLY A 269 -14.37 18.47 3.30
N PHE A 270 -14.31 19.77 3.55
CA PHE A 270 -15.49 20.64 3.47
C PHE A 270 -15.12 22.07 3.08
N VAL A 271 -16.04 22.69 2.38
CA VAL A 271 -16.02 24.09 1.97
C VAL A 271 -17.30 24.71 2.51
N VAL A 272 -17.16 25.78 3.29
CA VAL A 272 -18.29 26.55 3.82
C VAL A 272 -18.39 27.84 3.01
N ARG A 273 -19.54 28.07 2.38
CA ARG A 273 -19.84 29.27 1.59
C ARG A 273 -21.08 30.00 2.12
N GLY A 274 -21.15 31.31 1.93
CA GLY A 274 -22.41 32.03 2.16
C GLY A 274 -23.43 31.75 1.05
N GLY A 275 -24.64 31.36 1.43
CA GLY A 275 -25.80 31.20 0.57
C GLY A 275 -26.51 32.54 0.30
N ALA A 276 -27.34 32.56 -0.74
CA ALA A 276 -28.10 33.75 -1.14
C ALA A 276 -29.21 34.15 -0.14
N ASP A 277 -29.62 33.21 0.71
CA ASP A 277 -30.68 33.35 1.71
C ASP A 277 -30.14 33.70 3.12
N GLY A 278 -28.85 34.06 3.22
CA GLY A 278 -28.21 34.37 4.50
C GLY A 278 -27.87 33.12 5.33
N ARG A 279 -27.92 31.92 4.75
CA ARG A 279 -27.40 30.69 5.36
C ARG A 279 -25.95 30.42 4.96
N LEU A 280 -25.32 29.47 5.63
CA LEU A 280 -24.05 28.90 5.19
C LEU A 280 -24.32 27.56 4.49
N VAL A 281 -23.83 27.41 3.27
CA VAL A 281 -23.84 26.14 2.53
C VAL A 281 -22.54 25.40 2.86
N VAL A 282 -22.65 24.13 3.22
CA VAL A 282 -21.51 23.23 3.42
C VAL A 282 -21.45 22.31 2.21
N GLU A 283 -20.34 22.37 1.50
CA GLU A 283 -20.02 21.56 0.32
C GLU A 283 -18.80 20.69 0.61
N ASP A 284 -18.59 19.63 -0.16
CA ASP A 284 -17.29 18.97 -0.23
C ASP A 284 -16.31 19.79 -1.11
N PRO A 285 -15.03 19.42 -1.18
CA PRO A 285 -14.06 20.07 -2.07
C PRO A 285 -14.40 20.03 -3.57
N LEU A 286 -15.26 19.11 -4.02
CA LEU A 286 -15.71 18.97 -5.41
C LEU A 286 -16.91 19.85 -5.76
N GLY A 287 -17.57 20.43 -4.74
CA GLY A 287 -18.75 21.29 -4.85
C GLY A 287 -20.07 20.55 -4.63
N GLU A 288 -20.06 19.29 -4.20
CA GLU A 288 -21.29 18.60 -3.80
C GLU A 288 -21.79 19.16 -2.47
N ARG A 289 -23.07 19.53 -2.44
CA ARG A 289 -23.70 20.10 -1.25
C ARG A 289 -23.96 19.02 -0.19
N LEU A 290 -23.30 19.15 0.96
CA LEU A 290 -23.41 18.28 2.12
C LEU A 290 -24.51 18.73 3.09
N GLY A 291 -24.80 20.03 3.16
CA GLY A 291 -25.83 20.58 4.04
C GLY A 291 -25.89 22.10 4.06
N GLU A 292 -26.70 22.64 4.97
CA GLU A 292 -26.81 24.08 5.25
C GLU A 292 -26.84 24.32 6.77
N LEU A 293 -26.31 25.48 7.18
CA LEU A 293 -26.37 25.98 8.54
C LEU A 293 -27.07 27.32 8.55
N ASP A 294 -28.02 27.47 9.48
CA ASP A 294 -28.62 28.75 9.78
C ASP A 294 -27.83 29.41 10.94
N PRO A 295 -27.06 30.48 10.68
CA PRO A 295 -26.31 31.18 11.71
C PRO A 295 -27.18 31.80 12.79
N ALA A 296 -28.46 32.09 12.50
CA ALA A 296 -29.40 32.63 13.50
C ALA A 296 -29.72 31.59 14.58
N HIS A 297 -29.69 30.30 14.22
CA HIS A 297 -29.96 29.18 15.12
C HIS A 297 -28.68 28.46 15.58
N THR A 298 -27.52 28.83 15.03
CA THR A 298 -26.21 28.23 15.34
C THR A 298 -25.16 29.31 15.62
N PRO A 299 -25.17 29.97 16.81
CA PRO A 299 -24.23 31.05 17.12
C PRO A 299 -22.76 30.67 16.99
N ALA A 300 -22.40 29.41 17.26
CA ALA A 300 -21.05 28.89 17.07
C ALA A 300 -20.59 28.89 15.59
N ALA A 301 -21.51 28.68 14.65
CA ALA A 301 -21.20 28.74 13.22
C ALA A 301 -20.84 30.16 12.79
N ARG A 302 -21.55 31.17 13.32
CA ARG A 302 -21.25 32.59 13.07
C ARG A 302 -19.87 32.99 13.61
N LEU A 303 -19.48 32.47 14.78
CA LEU A 303 -18.15 32.72 15.35
C LEU A 303 -17.02 32.14 14.48
N LEU A 304 -17.23 30.96 13.90
CA LEU A 304 -16.19 30.21 13.18
C LEU A 304 -16.08 30.58 11.70
N PHE A 305 -17.21 30.88 11.06
CA PHE A 305 -17.29 31.11 9.62
C PHE A 305 -17.58 32.57 9.28
N GLY A 306 -17.84 33.41 10.30
CA GLY A 306 -18.21 34.81 10.13
C GLY A 306 -19.63 35.00 9.58
N GLU A 307 -19.92 36.22 9.12
CA GLU A 307 -21.19 36.51 8.45
C GLU A 307 -21.26 35.82 7.08
N PRO A 308 -22.38 35.15 6.76
CA PRO A 308 -22.63 34.65 5.42
C PRO A 308 -22.68 35.81 4.44
N ALA A 309 -21.81 35.78 3.43
CA ALA A 309 -21.91 36.65 2.27
C ALA A 309 -22.10 35.75 1.03
N PRO A 310 -23.13 35.99 0.20
CA PRO A 310 -23.43 35.14 -0.95
C PRO A 310 -22.20 34.88 -1.82
N GLY A 311 -21.88 33.60 -2.04
CA GLY A 311 -20.74 33.13 -2.85
C GLY A 311 -19.37 33.23 -2.17
N ARG A 312 -19.25 33.95 -1.05
CA ARG A 312 -17.98 34.06 -0.30
C ARG A 312 -17.63 32.72 0.34
N GLU A 313 -16.43 32.23 0.05
CA GLU A 313 -15.84 31.11 0.80
C GLU A 313 -15.46 31.60 2.19
N ALA A 314 -16.15 31.09 3.21
CA ALA A 314 -15.88 31.37 4.61
C ALA A 314 -14.74 30.47 5.13
N LEU A 315 -14.71 29.22 4.69
CA LEU A 315 -13.73 28.24 5.11
C LEU A 315 -13.56 27.15 4.07
N ARG A 316 -12.32 26.74 3.82
CA ARG A 316 -12.01 25.48 3.15
C ARG A 316 -11.05 24.66 4.00
N ARG A 317 -11.36 23.39 4.17
CA ARG A 317 -10.48 22.41 4.82
C ARG A 317 -10.50 21.15 3.98
N VAL A 318 -9.33 20.79 3.48
CA VAL A 318 -9.08 19.51 2.83
C VAL A 318 -8.28 18.67 3.83
N LEU A 319 -8.75 17.46 4.07
CA LEU A 319 -8.19 16.53 5.06
C LEU A 319 -7.14 15.62 4.43
N ASP A 320 -7.23 15.38 3.12
CA ASP A 320 -6.31 14.60 2.30
C ASP A 320 -5.45 15.42 1.30
N PRO A 321 -4.85 16.59 1.66
CA PRO A 321 -3.93 17.27 0.74
C PRO A 321 -2.87 16.30 0.19
N TYR A 322 -2.50 16.42 -1.08
CA TYR A 322 -1.55 15.49 -1.71
C TYR A 322 -0.28 15.31 -0.87
N VAL A 323 0.28 16.39 -0.32
CA VAL A 323 1.52 16.30 0.47
C VAL A 323 1.34 15.48 1.75
N VAL A 324 0.17 15.57 2.39
CA VAL A 324 -0.15 14.80 3.60
C VAL A 324 -0.37 13.33 3.25
N SER A 325 -1.15 13.08 2.19
CA SER A 325 -1.43 11.73 1.69
C SER A 325 -0.15 11.05 1.21
N PHE A 326 0.73 11.75 0.48
CA PHE A 326 2.01 11.21 -0.01
C PHE A 326 2.99 10.92 1.12
N ARG A 327 3.00 11.70 2.20
CA ARG A 327 3.78 11.43 3.43
C ARG A 327 3.23 10.27 4.24
N HIS A 328 1.92 10.02 4.16
CA HIS A 328 1.24 9.01 4.96
C HIS A 328 1.75 7.60 4.68
N VAL A 329 1.80 7.22 3.41
CA VAL A 329 2.31 5.92 2.98
C VAL A 329 2.98 6.05 1.61
N SER A 330 3.95 5.21 1.27
CA SER A 330 4.56 5.19 -0.06
C SER A 330 5.06 3.80 -0.42
N THR A 331 5.24 3.55 -1.72
CA THR A 331 5.96 2.37 -2.22
C THR A 331 7.39 2.76 -2.52
N HIS A 332 8.35 2.20 -1.80
CA HIS A 332 9.76 2.30 -2.11
C HIS A 332 10.14 1.23 -3.11
N VAL A 333 10.60 1.66 -4.29
CA VAL A 333 10.95 0.79 -5.41
C VAL A 333 12.46 0.67 -5.51
N LEU A 334 12.97 -0.56 -5.35
CA LEU A 334 14.39 -0.86 -5.35
C LEU A 334 14.86 -1.12 -6.79
N ALA A 335 15.45 -0.12 -7.43
CA ALA A 335 15.79 -0.14 -8.86
C ALA A 335 17.20 0.36 -9.17
N ASP A 336 17.67 0.07 -10.38
CA ASP A 336 19.01 0.48 -10.83
C ASP A 336 19.10 1.99 -11.16
N ALA A 337 17.98 2.61 -11.57
CA ALA A 337 17.94 4.02 -11.99
C ALA A 337 16.55 4.65 -11.83
N ALA A 338 16.52 5.97 -11.67
CA ALA A 338 15.32 6.82 -11.58
C ALA A 338 14.66 7.04 -12.96
N ALA A 339 14.30 5.94 -13.64
CA ALA A 339 13.71 5.93 -14.98
C ALA A 339 12.51 4.99 -15.02
N GLU A 340 11.47 5.36 -15.78
CA GLU A 340 10.21 4.61 -15.85
C GLU A 340 10.43 3.11 -16.15
N ARG A 341 11.29 2.79 -17.13
CA ARG A 341 11.62 1.40 -17.48
C ARG A 341 12.23 0.63 -16.30
N SER A 342 13.12 1.27 -15.54
CA SER A 342 13.79 0.65 -14.39
C SER A 342 12.83 0.44 -13.23
N LEU A 343 11.99 1.43 -12.93
CA LEU A 343 10.96 1.32 -11.89
C LEU A 343 9.91 0.25 -12.23
N ARG A 344 9.42 0.24 -13.48
CA ARG A 344 8.48 -0.79 -13.94
C ARG A 344 9.06 -2.20 -13.86
N ARG A 345 10.35 -2.37 -14.18
CA ARG A 345 11.04 -3.66 -14.04
C ARG A 345 11.16 -4.07 -12.56
N ALA A 346 11.52 -3.15 -11.68
CA ALA A 346 11.62 -3.43 -10.25
C ALA A 346 10.26 -3.83 -9.65
N LEU A 347 9.20 -3.10 -10.01
CA LEU A 347 7.83 -3.44 -9.69
C LEU A 347 7.45 -4.82 -10.24
N ALA A 348 7.69 -5.11 -11.52
CA ALA A 348 7.39 -6.43 -12.09
C ALA A 348 8.11 -7.60 -11.39
N LEU A 349 9.25 -7.32 -10.75
CA LEU A 349 10.04 -8.31 -10.02
C LEU A 349 9.68 -8.41 -8.53
N GLY A 350 8.80 -7.56 -7.99
CA GLY A 350 8.49 -7.54 -6.55
C GLY A 350 9.59 -6.90 -5.69
N ARG A 351 10.42 -6.02 -6.26
CA ARG A 351 11.52 -5.33 -5.57
C ARG A 351 11.02 -4.07 -4.86
N THR A 352 10.16 -4.23 -3.87
CA THR A 352 9.55 -3.11 -3.16
C THR A 352 9.60 -3.28 -1.65
N TYR A 353 9.40 -2.18 -0.95
CA TYR A 353 8.81 -2.17 0.38
C TYR A 353 7.80 -1.03 0.48
N VAL A 354 6.76 -1.22 1.26
CA VAL A 354 5.80 -0.17 1.64
C VAL A 354 6.26 0.45 2.94
N ALA A 355 6.14 1.77 3.07
CA ALA A 355 6.47 2.46 4.30
C ALA A 355 5.52 3.61 4.62
N PHE A 356 5.37 3.90 5.91
CA PHE A 356 4.63 5.04 6.44
C PHE A 356 5.62 6.15 6.82
N ASP A 357 6.04 6.95 5.84
CA ASP A 357 7.19 7.85 5.97
C ASP A 357 7.01 8.99 6.98
N TRP A 358 5.78 9.37 7.28
CA TRP A 358 5.49 10.44 8.24
C TRP A 358 6.04 10.14 9.65
N MET A 359 6.24 8.87 10.00
CA MET A 359 6.80 8.46 11.29
C MET A 359 8.34 8.49 11.32
N GLY A 360 8.98 8.42 10.15
CA GLY A 360 10.43 8.38 10.01
C GLY A 360 10.84 7.98 8.60
N ASP A 361 11.89 8.62 8.08
CA ASP A 361 12.42 8.35 6.73
C ASP A 361 13.01 6.93 6.63
N PRO A 362 12.36 6.01 5.89
CA PRO A 362 12.75 4.61 5.78
C PRO A 362 13.86 4.38 4.74
N SER A 363 14.24 5.42 3.99
CA SER A 363 15.10 5.30 2.81
C SER A 363 16.40 4.56 3.14
N GLY A 364 16.78 3.64 2.26
CA GLY A 364 17.96 2.79 2.44
C GLY A 364 17.71 1.54 3.30
N THR A 365 16.46 1.28 3.72
CA THR A 365 16.10 0.02 4.36
C THR A 365 16.50 -1.17 3.48
N VAL A 366 17.12 -2.16 4.11
CA VAL A 366 17.52 -3.41 3.47
C VAL A 366 16.82 -4.57 4.13
N PHE A 367 16.09 -5.34 3.33
CA PHE A 367 15.80 -6.74 3.64
C PHE A 367 16.45 -7.60 2.57
N ARG A 368 17.26 -8.59 2.96
CA ARG A 368 17.97 -9.44 1.99
C ARG A 368 18.12 -10.86 2.48
N ALA A 369 18.21 -11.79 1.54
CA ALA A 369 18.82 -13.09 1.75
C ALA A 369 20.27 -13.05 1.27
N PHE A 370 21.20 -13.59 2.05
CA PHE A 370 22.61 -13.57 1.74
C PHE A 370 23.31 -14.88 2.10
N ARG A 371 24.35 -15.22 1.33
CA ARG A 371 25.23 -16.37 1.55
C ARG A 371 26.61 -16.04 0.99
N GLY A 372 27.61 -15.93 1.88
CA GLY A 372 28.93 -15.44 1.50
C GLY A 372 28.85 -14.04 0.88
N ARG A 373 29.23 -13.90 -0.39
CA ARG A 373 29.16 -12.63 -1.15
C ARG A 373 27.85 -12.45 -1.93
N GLU A 374 27.02 -13.49 -2.03
CA GLU A 374 25.72 -13.40 -2.71
C GLU A 374 24.72 -12.61 -1.86
N SER A 375 23.99 -11.68 -2.47
CA SER A 375 22.97 -10.85 -1.81
C SER A 375 21.75 -10.75 -2.72
N HIS A 376 20.57 -11.04 -2.16
CA HIS A 376 19.33 -11.15 -2.90
C HIS A 376 18.25 -10.25 -2.26
N PRO A 377 17.69 -9.29 -2.99
CA PRO A 377 16.65 -8.39 -2.49
C PRO A 377 15.27 -9.05 -2.46
N PRO A 378 14.22 -8.37 -1.96
CA PRO A 378 12.83 -8.72 -2.21
C PRO A 378 12.58 -8.96 -3.70
N GLY A 379 11.66 -9.87 -4.02
CA GLY A 379 11.39 -10.33 -5.37
C GLY A 379 12.29 -11.46 -5.87
N ALA A 380 13.37 -11.77 -5.15
CA ALA A 380 14.27 -12.86 -5.53
C ALA A 380 13.70 -14.24 -5.19
N ARG A 381 14.04 -15.23 -6.04
CA ARG A 381 13.91 -16.65 -5.74
C ARG A 381 15.30 -17.25 -5.52
N VAL A 382 15.57 -17.70 -4.31
CA VAL A 382 16.85 -18.26 -3.89
C VAL A 382 16.71 -19.73 -3.50
N ARG A 383 17.83 -20.45 -3.41
CA ARG A 383 17.87 -21.84 -2.95
C ARG A 383 18.22 -21.88 -1.47
N GLY A 384 17.40 -22.57 -0.69
CA GLY A 384 17.68 -22.86 0.73
C GLY A 384 18.90 -23.77 0.91
N GLY A 385 19.35 -23.89 2.15
CA GLY A 385 20.55 -24.61 2.52
C GLY A 385 21.86 -23.85 2.25
N GLY A 386 22.95 -24.42 2.75
CA GLY A 386 24.30 -23.86 2.57
C GLY A 386 24.57 -22.62 3.41
N GLY A 387 23.85 -22.42 4.52
CA GLY A 387 24.04 -21.28 5.42
C GLY A 387 23.41 -20.01 4.89
N LEU A 388 22.26 -20.13 4.22
CA LEU A 388 21.48 -18.98 3.75
C LEU A 388 20.92 -18.24 4.97
N ARG A 389 21.15 -16.93 5.05
CA ARG A 389 20.65 -16.09 6.13
C ARG A 389 19.84 -14.94 5.60
N LEU A 390 18.92 -14.45 6.43
CA LEU A 390 18.15 -13.24 6.20
C LEU A 390 18.72 -12.12 7.04
N GLN A 391 18.70 -10.90 6.52
CA GLN A 391 19.14 -9.71 7.23
C GLN A 391 18.19 -8.56 6.94
N ALA A 392 17.70 -7.94 8.01
CA ALA A 392 17.00 -6.67 8.02
C ALA A 392 17.95 -5.61 8.58
N ALA A 393 18.17 -4.53 7.84
CA ALA A 393 18.95 -3.38 8.28
C ALA A 393 18.15 -2.10 7.99
N LEU A 394 17.88 -1.31 9.04
CA LEU A 394 16.95 -0.20 9.03
C LEU A 394 17.67 1.09 9.46
N PRO A 395 17.20 2.26 9.03
CA PRO A 395 17.83 3.53 9.41
C PRO A 395 17.46 3.97 10.85
N LEU A 396 16.53 3.27 11.50
CA LEU A 396 16.10 3.46 12.89
C LEU A 396 15.96 2.11 13.61
N PRO A 397 16.23 2.03 14.92
CA PRO A 397 15.77 0.90 15.72
C PRO A 397 14.25 0.81 15.71
N ALA A 398 13.73 -0.39 15.42
CA ALA A 398 12.30 -0.66 15.33
C ALA A 398 12.01 -2.06 15.88
N ARG A 399 10.73 -2.36 16.16
CA ARG A 399 10.31 -3.74 16.43
C ARG A 399 10.22 -4.48 15.10
N VAL A 400 11.29 -5.21 14.77
CA VAL A 400 11.42 -5.95 13.52
C VAL A 400 10.90 -7.36 13.71
N ARG A 401 10.04 -7.81 12.79
CA ARG A 401 9.63 -9.20 12.63
C ARG A 401 10.05 -9.70 11.26
N ILE A 402 10.74 -10.84 11.24
CA ILE A 402 10.96 -11.60 10.02
C ILE A 402 9.94 -12.74 10.03
N LEU A 403 9.15 -12.83 8.97
CA LEU A 403 8.09 -13.81 8.82
C LEU A 403 8.46 -14.83 7.74
N ARG A 404 8.01 -16.06 7.92
CA ARG A 404 8.02 -17.14 6.92
C ARG A 404 6.59 -17.65 6.76
N ASP A 405 6.04 -17.55 5.55
CA ASP A 405 4.68 -17.99 5.23
C ASP A 405 3.63 -17.40 6.21
N GLY A 406 3.77 -16.11 6.53
CA GLY A 406 2.91 -15.38 7.46
C GLY A 406 3.18 -15.63 8.95
N ALA A 407 4.06 -16.57 9.32
CA ALA A 407 4.41 -16.85 10.71
C ALA A 407 5.73 -16.17 11.11
N VAL A 408 5.78 -15.53 12.28
CA VAL A 408 7.01 -14.91 12.81
C VAL A 408 8.06 -15.98 13.11
N VAL A 409 9.27 -15.81 12.55
CA VAL A 409 10.43 -16.68 12.80
C VAL A 409 11.55 -15.99 13.58
N GLU A 410 11.56 -14.67 13.61
CA GLU A 410 12.45 -13.85 14.45
C GLU A 410 11.71 -12.53 14.77
N GLU A 411 11.76 -12.10 16.03
CA GLU A 411 11.28 -10.80 16.48
C GLU A 411 12.31 -10.14 17.38
N ARG A 412 12.67 -8.89 17.08
CA ARG A 412 13.67 -8.14 17.87
C ARG A 412 13.49 -6.65 17.70
N GLU A 413 13.72 -5.90 18.78
CA GLU A 413 13.86 -4.45 18.73
C GLU A 413 15.31 -4.08 18.44
N ALA A 414 15.62 -3.80 17.17
CA ALA A 414 16.95 -3.40 16.73
C ALA A 414 16.91 -2.75 15.34
N ALA A 415 17.98 -2.02 14.98
CA ALA A 415 18.18 -1.51 13.62
C ALA A 415 18.81 -2.57 12.68
N LEU A 416 19.39 -3.63 13.24
CA LEU A 416 19.98 -4.74 12.48
C LEU A 416 19.52 -6.06 13.11
N VAL A 417 18.83 -6.88 12.32
CA VAL A 417 18.33 -8.18 12.73
C VAL A 417 18.70 -9.21 11.67
N GLU A 418 19.14 -10.38 12.10
CA GLU A 418 19.44 -11.48 11.21
C GLU A 418 18.72 -12.75 11.67
N ALA A 419 18.24 -13.53 10.72
CA ALA A 419 17.54 -14.78 10.99
C ALA A 419 18.05 -15.91 10.08
N PRO A 420 17.83 -17.18 10.45
CA PRO A 420 18.04 -18.31 9.55
C PRO A 420 17.14 -18.20 8.30
N GLY A 421 17.69 -18.49 7.12
CA GLY A 421 16.97 -18.45 5.85
C GLY A 421 17.00 -19.77 5.09
N ASP A 422 17.51 -20.85 5.68
CA ASP A 422 17.74 -22.12 4.97
C ASP A 422 16.45 -22.90 4.64
N SER A 423 15.38 -22.70 5.41
CA SER A 423 14.13 -23.40 5.19
C SER A 423 13.39 -22.86 3.97
N PRO A 424 12.73 -23.72 3.18
CA PRO A 424 11.84 -23.26 2.11
C PRO A 424 10.67 -22.45 2.67
N GLY A 425 10.21 -21.48 1.89
CA GLY A 425 9.09 -20.61 2.26
C GLY A 425 9.21 -19.23 1.64
N VAL A 426 8.19 -18.42 1.89
CA VAL A 426 8.11 -17.01 1.51
C VAL A 426 8.49 -16.18 2.72
N TYR A 427 9.56 -15.40 2.60
CA TYR A 427 10.06 -14.58 3.69
C TYR A 427 9.81 -13.10 3.43
N ARG A 428 9.31 -12.39 4.44
CA ARG A 428 9.21 -10.92 4.43
C ARG A 428 9.57 -10.37 5.80
N MET A 429 9.87 -9.09 5.84
CA MET A 429 10.11 -8.33 7.05
C MET A 429 9.03 -7.26 7.24
N GLU A 430 8.61 -7.10 8.48
CA GLU A 430 7.84 -5.96 8.97
C GLU A 430 8.63 -5.23 10.07
N ALA A 431 8.46 -3.92 10.17
CA ALA A 431 8.99 -3.13 11.27
C ALA A 431 7.94 -2.17 11.79
N ASP A 432 7.82 -2.08 13.12
CA ASP A 432 6.93 -1.13 13.79
C ASP A 432 7.75 -0.06 14.54
N LEU A 433 7.25 1.18 14.54
CA LEU A 433 7.77 2.27 15.38
C LEU A 433 6.82 2.56 16.53
N ARG A 434 7.38 3.03 17.66
CA ARG A 434 6.59 3.50 18.80
C ARG A 434 6.22 4.96 18.58
N ILE A 435 4.94 5.24 18.35
CA ILE A 435 4.43 6.58 18.03
C ILE A 435 3.14 6.81 18.81
N GLY A 436 2.99 7.95 19.48
CA GLY A 436 1.76 8.29 20.21
C GLY A 436 1.45 7.34 21.38
N GLY A 437 2.46 6.62 21.87
CA GLY A 437 2.33 5.61 22.92
C GLY A 437 1.83 4.24 22.45
N GLU A 438 1.81 3.93 21.15
CA GLU A 438 1.47 2.61 20.61
C GLU A 438 2.50 2.13 19.56
N TRP A 439 2.50 0.83 19.23
CA TRP A 439 3.31 0.30 18.13
C TRP A 439 2.53 0.44 16.83
N ARG A 440 3.11 1.12 15.84
CA ARG A 440 2.48 1.39 14.54
C ARG A 440 3.31 0.79 13.41
N PRO A 441 2.67 0.19 12.39
CA PRO A 441 3.38 -0.38 11.25
C PRO A 441 4.16 0.72 10.54
N TRP A 442 5.47 0.56 10.38
CA TRP A 442 6.33 1.52 9.68
C TRP A 442 6.79 1.01 8.33
N ILE A 443 7.32 -0.21 8.25
CA ILE A 443 7.83 -0.81 7.01
C ILE A 443 7.20 -2.19 6.81
N LEU A 444 6.75 -2.46 5.58
CA LEU A 444 6.25 -3.76 5.10
C LEU A 444 7.00 -4.13 3.82
N THR A 445 7.96 -5.04 3.90
CA THR A 445 8.79 -5.39 2.73
C THR A 445 8.10 -6.37 1.78
N GLY A 446 8.50 -6.31 0.50
CA GLY A 446 8.21 -7.39 -0.44
C GLY A 446 8.91 -8.70 -0.03
N ALA A 447 8.49 -9.81 -0.64
CA ALA A 447 8.93 -11.12 -0.22
C ALA A 447 10.18 -11.66 -0.95
N ILE A 448 10.97 -12.47 -0.25
CA ILE A 448 12.03 -13.33 -0.81
C ILE A 448 11.57 -14.77 -0.74
N ARG A 449 11.61 -15.46 -1.88
CA ARG A 449 11.20 -16.86 -1.95
C ARG A 449 12.40 -17.79 -1.82
N VAL A 450 12.39 -18.62 -0.79
CA VAL A 450 13.38 -19.70 -0.60
C VAL A 450 12.79 -21.01 -1.11
N ALA A 451 13.43 -21.60 -2.12
CA ALA A 451 13.06 -22.90 -2.68
C ALA A 451 13.78 -24.05 -1.96
N THR A 452 13.24 -25.26 -2.07
CA THR A 452 13.82 -26.49 -1.54
C THR A 452 15.30 -26.65 -1.89
N PRO A 453 16.17 -27.03 -0.92
CA PRO A 453 17.55 -27.39 -1.21
C PRO A 453 17.57 -28.53 -2.24
N ARG A 454 18.54 -28.50 -3.16
CA ARG A 454 18.75 -29.65 -4.05
C ARG A 454 19.29 -30.80 -3.18
N PRO A 455 18.82 -32.05 -3.32
CA PRO A 455 19.48 -33.17 -2.68
C PRO A 455 20.95 -33.16 -3.11
N ALA A 456 21.85 -33.33 -2.13
CA ALA A 456 23.27 -33.50 -2.41
C ALA A 456 23.39 -34.56 -3.52
N ALA A 457 24.11 -34.27 -4.60
CA ALA A 457 24.35 -35.25 -5.63
C ALA A 457 24.95 -36.47 -4.92
N SER A 458 24.21 -37.59 -4.88
CA SER A 458 24.72 -38.81 -4.30
C SER A 458 26.02 -39.12 -5.04
N HIS A 459 27.13 -39.07 -4.31
CA HIS A 459 28.39 -39.56 -4.80
C HIS A 459 28.16 -41.04 -5.06
N ARG A 460 27.84 -41.42 -6.30
CA ARG A 460 27.96 -42.82 -6.70
C ARG A 460 29.42 -43.17 -6.45
N PRO A 461 29.73 -44.13 -5.56
CA PRO A 461 31.10 -44.61 -5.48
C PRO A 461 31.46 -45.09 -6.89
N ARG A 462 32.59 -44.59 -7.43
CA ARG A 462 33.14 -45.12 -8.68
C ARG A 462 33.30 -46.63 -8.46
N GLY A 463 32.47 -47.41 -9.15
CA GLY A 463 32.51 -48.86 -9.08
C GLY A 463 33.92 -49.31 -9.40
N GLY A 464 34.56 -49.95 -8.43
CA GLY A 464 35.77 -50.71 -8.66
C GLY A 464 35.46 -51.78 -9.70
N SER A 465 36.33 -51.87 -10.70
CA SER A 465 36.34 -52.94 -11.68
C SER A 465 36.46 -54.28 -10.95
N THR A 466 35.37 -55.04 -10.87
CA THR A 466 35.43 -56.48 -10.61
C THR A 466 35.52 -57.18 -11.96
N THR A 467 36.74 -57.59 -12.30
CA THR A 467 37.01 -58.59 -13.33
C THR A 467 36.25 -59.87 -13.01
N VAL A 468 35.24 -60.20 -13.81
CA VAL A 468 34.55 -61.50 -13.76
C VAL A 468 35.42 -62.52 -14.48
N SER A 469 36.01 -63.44 -13.71
CA SER A 469 36.64 -64.66 -14.22
C SER A 469 35.54 -65.67 -14.59
N THR A 470 35.43 -66.00 -15.86
CA THR A 470 34.55 -67.07 -16.36
C THR A 470 35.15 -68.45 -16.04
N THR A 471 34.55 -69.18 -15.12
CA THR A 471 34.81 -70.62 -14.94
C THR A 471 33.60 -71.40 -15.42
N SER A 472 33.78 -72.17 -16.50
CA SER A 472 32.79 -73.05 -17.10
C SER A 472 32.54 -74.29 -16.25
N ALA A 473 31.30 -74.50 -15.79
CA ALA A 473 30.85 -75.77 -15.22
C ALA A 473 29.99 -76.52 -16.25
N ARG A 474 30.47 -77.68 -16.71
CA ARG A 474 29.74 -78.63 -17.56
C ARG A 474 28.69 -79.35 -16.73
N VAL A 475 27.41 -79.23 -17.11
CA VAL A 475 26.34 -80.09 -16.61
C VAL A 475 26.27 -81.35 -17.48
N ARG A 476 26.38 -82.52 -16.84
CA ARG A 476 26.26 -83.84 -17.45
C ARG A 476 24.81 -84.31 -17.28
N LEU A 477 24.07 -84.50 -18.37
CA LEU A 477 22.75 -85.13 -18.35
C LEU A 477 22.93 -86.64 -18.55
N THR A 478 22.52 -87.43 -17.56
CA THR A 478 22.39 -88.89 -17.64
C THR A 478 20.96 -89.25 -18.00
N THR A 479 20.77 -89.92 -19.13
CA THR A 479 19.53 -90.64 -19.47
C THR A 479 19.78 -92.13 -19.27
N SER A 480 19.07 -92.76 -18.32
CA SER A 480 18.98 -94.22 -18.20
C SER A 480 17.62 -94.69 -18.72
N SER A 481 17.68 -95.66 -19.62
CA SER A 481 16.58 -96.40 -20.23
C SER A 481 15.96 -97.46 -19.30
N GLY A 482 14.63 -97.58 -19.34
CA GLY A 482 13.85 -98.83 -19.23
C GLY A 482 13.73 -99.47 -17.84
N LEU A 483 12.53 -99.45 -17.23
CA LEU A 483 11.40 -100.36 -17.42
C LEU A 483 10.19 -99.84 -16.64
#